data_AF-A0A142XTA7-F1
#
_entry.id   AF-A0A142XTA7-F1
#
_cell.length_a   1.000
_cell.length_b   1.000
_cell.length_c   1.000
_cell.angle_alpha   90.00
_cell.angle_beta   90.00
_cell.angle_gamma   90.00
#
_symmetry.space_group_name_H-M   'P 1'
#
loop_
_entity.id
_entity.type
_entity.pdbx_description
1 polymer ?
#
loop_
_entity_poly.entity_id
_entity_poly.type
_entity_poly.pdbx_seq_one_letter_code
_entity_poly.pdbx_strand_id
1 'polypeptide(L)'
;MLVLRNLVVAITAALCVLISVSAAEPAVKSKPPETGGPAALLKAAKTAELHGIAVYEPTTVELRVRDVKDWAKLITTIRDGKGEAVARVREYTPEEVLKRAAEDEIIERLTQPTGRGMPESLKTGILKNDFVRRFNEILDDRDFYDEKTFKDVALDDGSAYLAKLGKTRTMHQTARLHWGVMKALFPDSIPDIPADFRTIRVQVRDEKEVVLVLSCTTPCFWNVDVKPGSKVTGVILCGCRAQEIDLFENPVKDAPIVYRAAYATDGTRLPSECLDGYETSEDPTRKFKVRERFEAGVKELTEKSEFVSMRREYAPKSGAYTIPPKKK
;
A
#
# COMPACT_ATOMS: atom_id res chain seq x y z
N MET A 1 22.24 39.83 30.90
CA MET A 1 22.91 38.51 30.75
C MET A 1 22.10 37.31 31.29
N LEU A 2 20.80 37.48 31.61
CA LEU A 2 19.93 36.39 32.09
C LEU A 2 18.98 35.83 31.02
N VAL A 3 18.82 36.51 29.88
CA VAL A 3 17.83 36.14 28.84
C VAL A 3 18.37 35.06 27.88
N LEU A 4 19.69 34.92 27.74
CA LEU A 4 20.30 33.89 26.87
C LEU A 4 20.31 32.48 27.48
N ARG A 5 20.21 32.34 28.82
CA ARG A 5 20.23 31.02 29.47
C ARG A 5 18.92 30.24 29.31
N ASN A 6 17.78 30.94 29.22
CA ASN A 6 16.48 30.29 29.07
C ASN A 6 16.18 29.84 27.63
N LEU A 7 16.83 30.43 26.63
CA LEU A 7 16.68 30.02 25.24
C LEU A 7 17.45 28.71 24.94
N VAL A 8 18.60 28.51 25.57
CA VAL A 8 19.41 27.29 25.40
C VAL A 8 18.71 26.08 26.04
N VAL A 9 18.08 26.24 27.22
CA VAL A 9 17.33 25.16 27.89
C VAL A 9 16.06 24.77 27.12
N ALA A 10 15.38 25.73 26.47
CA ALA A 10 14.21 25.45 25.64
C ALA A 10 14.57 24.71 24.34
N ILE A 11 15.74 24.97 23.75
CA ILE A 11 16.21 24.27 22.54
C ILE A 11 16.71 22.85 22.89
N THR A 12 17.30 22.63 24.07
CA THR A 12 17.68 21.28 24.51
C THR A 12 16.47 20.41 24.86
N ALA A 13 15.40 20.98 25.42
CA ALA A 13 14.16 20.24 25.69
C ALA A 13 13.39 19.91 24.39
N ALA A 14 13.45 20.77 23.36
CA ALA A 14 12.86 20.48 22.06
C ALA A 14 13.66 19.44 21.24
N LEU A 15 14.98 19.33 21.46
CA LEU A 15 15.81 18.31 20.81
C LEU A 15 15.69 16.92 21.45
N CYS A 16 15.34 16.83 22.75
CA CYS A 16 15.14 15.55 23.42
C CYS A 16 13.77 14.89 23.17
N VAL A 17 12.80 15.60 22.58
CA VAL A 17 11.49 15.02 22.18
C VAL A 17 11.49 14.51 20.73
N LEU A 18 12.54 14.80 19.95
CA LEU A 18 12.68 14.35 18.55
C LEU A 18 13.69 13.21 18.36
N ILE A 19 14.28 12.69 19.44
CA ILE A 19 15.16 11.52 19.43
C ILE A 19 14.58 10.47 20.38
N SER A 20 13.44 9.92 19.98
CA SER A 20 12.91 8.66 20.53
C SER A 20 12.37 7.78 19.40
N VAL A 21 13.01 7.86 18.22
CA VAL A 21 13.06 6.72 17.30
C VAL A 21 14.17 5.81 17.81
N SER A 22 13.99 5.28 19.02
CA SER A 22 14.86 4.24 19.54
C SER A 22 14.50 2.98 18.78
N ALA A 23 15.47 2.46 18.04
CA ALA A 23 15.50 1.11 17.53
C ALA A 23 14.98 0.14 18.59
N ALA A 24 13.71 -0.23 18.47
CA ALA A 24 13.23 -1.48 19.04
C ALA A 24 13.72 -2.55 18.07
N GLU A 25 14.60 -3.44 18.53
CA GLU A 25 14.85 -4.70 17.84
C GLU A 25 13.48 -5.35 17.56
N PRO A 26 13.12 -5.61 16.29
CA PRO A 26 11.83 -6.23 16.02
C PRO A 26 11.89 -7.67 16.53
N ALA A 27 10.89 -8.00 17.33
CA ALA A 27 10.70 -9.29 17.97
C ALA A 27 10.93 -10.43 16.96
N VAL A 28 11.79 -11.35 17.40
CA VAL A 28 12.08 -12.66 16.81
C VAL A 28 10.79 -13.34 16.34
N LYS A 29 10.73 -13.67 15.03
CA LYS A 29 9.89 -14.71 14.41
C LYS A 29 8.57 -15.01 15.13
N SER A 30 7.67 -14.03 15.28
CA SER A 30 6.28 -14.37 15.61
C SER A 30 5.54 -14.65 14.29
N LYS A 31 5.15 -15.91 14.08
CA LYS A 31 3.99 -16.24 13.24
C LYS A 31 2.89 -15.21 13.57
N PRO A 32 2.19 -14.61 12.57
CA PRO A 32 1.10 -13.69 12.88
C PRO A 32 0.23 -14.34 13.96
N PRO A 33 -0.14 -13.62 15.04
CA PRO A 33 -1.00 -14.20 16.07
C PRO A 33 -2.19 -14.85 15.36
N GLU A 34 -2.53 -16.09 15.74
CA GLU A 34 -3.75 -16.74 15.26
C GLU A 34 -4.92 -15.93 15.81
N THR A 35 -5.23 -14.82 15.14
CA THR A 35 -6.37 -13.98 15.43
C THR A 35 -7.59 -14.87 15.28
N GLY A 36 -8.38 -15.01 16.35
CA GLY A 36 -9.42 -16.02 16.45
C GLY A 36 -10.19 -16.16 15.14
N GLY A 37 -10.18 -17.36 14.55
CA GLY A 37 -10.73 -17.59 13.21
C GLY A 37 -12.24 -17.31 13.11
N PRO A 38 -12.90 -17.79 12.04
CA PRO A 38 -14.32 -17.50 11.76
C PRO A 38 -15.27 -17.65 12.95
N ALA A 39 -15.07 -18.65 13.83
CA ALA A 39 -15.90 -18.85 15.02
C ALA A 39 -15.80 -17.72 16.07
N ALA A 40 -14.60 -17.16 16.28
CA ALA A 40 -14.41 -16.05 17.21
C ALA A 40 -15.01 -14.75 16.66
N LEU A 41 -14.87 -14.53 15.36
CA LEU A 41 -15.52 -13.43 14.65
C LEU A 41 -17.04 -13.53 14.74
N LEU A 42 -17.61 -14.71 14.52
CA LEU A 42 -19.06 -14.94 14.64
C LEU A 42 -19.56 -14.61 16.05
N LYS A 43 -18.82 -15.02 17.08
CA LYS A 43 -19.14 -14.69 18.48
C LYS A 43 -19.13 -13.17 18.72
N ALA A 44 -18.11 -12.47 18.23
CA ALA A 44 -18.01 -11.02 18.34
C ALA A 44 -19.14 -10.30 17.58
N ALA A 45 -19.53 -10.82 16.41
CA ALA A 45 -20.56 -10.24 15.59
C ALA A 45 -21.95 -10.25 16.24
N LYS A 46 -22.25 -11.16 17.17
CA LYS A 46 -23.57 -11.24 17.82
C LYS A 46 -23.97 -9.94 18.53
N THR A 47 -23.04 -9.30 19.22
CA THR A 47 -23.28 -8.08 20.00
C THR A 47 -22.85 -6.79 19.30
N ALA A 48 -21.96 -6.89 18.32
CA ALA A 48 -21.38 -5.74 17.64
C ALA A 48 -22.21 -5.24 16.45
N GLU A 49 -22.09 -3.95 16.13
CA GLU A 49 -22.59 -3.37 14.90
C GLU A 49 -21.66 -3.68 13.72
N LEU A 50 -22.22 -3.87 12.54
CA LEU A 50 -21.47 -4.17 11.32
C LEU A 50 -21.24 -2.88 10.53
N HIS A 51 -19.99 -2.47 10.39
CA HIS A 51 -19.61 -1.28 9.62
C HIS A 51 -18.58 -1.65 8.57
N GLY A 52 -18.70 -1.06 7.38
CA GLY A 52 -17.81 -1.35 6.29
C GLY A 52 -17.29 -0.13 5.54
N ILE A 53 -16.09 -0.28 5.00
CA ILE A 53 -15.43 0.67 4.10
C ILE A 53 -14.96 -0.13 2.89
N ALA A 54 -15.50 0.20 1.72
CA ALA A 54 -14.98 -0.29 0.44
C ALA A 54 -14.36 0.87 -0.33
N VAL A 55 -13.10 0.69 -0.72
CA VAL A 55 -12.35 1.64 -1.51
C VAL A 55 -12.08 1.04 -2.88
N TYR A 56 -12.57 1.70 -3.91
CA TYR A 56 -12.27 1.37 -5.29
C TYR A 56 -11.11 2.25 -5.74
N GLU A 57 -10.03 1.63 -6.22
CA GLU A 57 -8.80 2.31 -6.64
C GLU A 57 -8.46 3.40 -5.62
N PRO A 58 -8.03 3.05 -4.39
CA PRO A 58 -7.43 4.06 -3.55
C PRO A 58 -6.40 4.81 -4.40
N THR A 59 -6.16 6.09 -4.13
CA THR A 59 -4.97 6.76 -4.64
C THR A 59 -3.81 5.99 -4.03
N THR A 60 -3.48 4.87 -4.66
CA THR A 60 -2.31 4.09 -4.43
C THR A 60 -1.22 5.07 -4.77
N VAL A 61 -0.36 5.27 -3.79
CA VAL A 61 0.91 5.91 -4.03
C VAL A 61 1.67 4.95 -4.94
N GLU A 62 1.42 5.08 -6.23
CA GLU A 62 2.15 4.49 -7.34
C GLU A 62 3.16 5.52 -7.80
N LEU A 63 4.27 5.06 -8.38
CA LEU A 63 5.09 6.00 -9.13
C LEU A 63 4.24 6.48 -10.31
N ARG A 64 4.12 7.79 -10.50
CA ARG A 64 3.52 8.38 -11.69
C ARG A 64 4.59 9.04 -12.54
N VAL A 65 4.26 9.28 -13.79
CA VAL A 65 5.19 9.94 -14.73
C VAL A 65 5.71 11.28 -14.20
N ARG A 66 4.86 12.03 -13.50
CA ARG A 66 5.17 13.33 -12.91
C ARG A 66 6.03 13.25 -11.63
N ASP A 67 6.12 12.07 -11.02
CA ASP A 67 6.83 11.90 -9.74
C ASP A 67 8.32 11.62 -9.97
N VAL A 68 8.71 11.18 -11.17
CA VAL A 68 10.11 11.04 -11.58
C VAL A 68 10.72 12.43 -11.79
N LYS A 69 11.71 12.76 -10.96
CA LYS A 69 12.32 14.10 -10.88
C LYS A 69 13.24 14.41 -12.06
N ASP A 70 14.00 13.42 -12.51
CA ASP A 70 14.95 13.53 -13.62
C ASP A 70 14.88 12.27 -14.48
N TRP A 71 14.12 12.37 -15.56
CA TRP A 71 13.94 11.28 -16.52
C TRP A 71 15.21 10.97 -17.31
N ALA A 72 15.98 11.99 -17.70
CA ALA A 72 17.20 11.80 -18.47
C ALA A 72 18.20 10.95 -17.70
N LYS A 73 18.49 11.39 -16.48
CA LYS A 73 19.42 10.70 -15.59
C LYS A 73 18.93 9.31 -15.22
N LEU A 74 17.62 9.10 -15.05
CA LEU A 74 17.05 7.79 -14.78
C LEU A 74 17.39 6.81 -15.91
N ILE A 75 17.06 7.18 -17.15
CA ILE A 75 17.25 6.26 -18.27
C ILE A 75 18.73 6.06 -18.59
N THR A 76 19.57 7.11 -18.52
CA THR A 76 21.03 6.98 -18.65
C THR A 76 21.60 6.03 -17.59
N THR A 77 21.15 6.15 -16.33
CA THR A 77 21.62 5.26 -15.26
C THR A 77 21.15 3.82 -15.47
N ILE A 78 19.91 3.59 -15.95
CA ILE A 78 19.45 2.24 -16.28
C ILE A 78 20.26 1.66 -17.45
N ARG A 79 20.53 2.46 -18.49
CA ARG A 79 21.25 2.04 -19.70
C ARG A 79 22.73 1.73 -19.44
N ASP A 80 23.41 2.61 -18.73
CA ASP A 80 24.88 2.59 -18.59
C ASP A 80 25.33 2.07 -17.22
N GLY A 81 24.40 1.95 -16.27
CA GLY A 81 24.68 1.52 -14.91
C GLY A 81 25.16 0.07 -14.83
N LYS A 82 25.85 -0.23 -13.73
CA LYS A 82 26.45 -1.53 -13.43
C LYS A 82 25.77 -2.15 -12.22
N GLY A 83 25.93 -3.46 -12.06
CA GLY A 83 25.39 -4.22 -10.93
C GLY A 83 24.09 -4.95 -11.28
N GLU A 84 23.85 -6.03 -10.55
CA GLU A 84 22.74 -6.95 -10.81
C GLU A 84 21.37 -6.25 -10.72
N ALA A 85 21.19 -5.38 -9.74
CA ALA A 85 19.91 -4.70 -9.53
C ALA A 85 19.55 -3.76 -10.68
N VAL A 86 20.53 -3.03 -11.23
CA VAL A 86 20.31 -2.18 -12.41
C VAL A 86 20.04 -3.04 -13.64
N ALA A 87 20.74 -4.17 -13.80
CA ALA A 87 20.51 -5.11 -14.90
C ALA A 87 19.07 -5.67 -14.89
N ARG A 88 18.56 -6.04 -13.71
CA ARG A 88 17.17 -6.50 -13.54
C ARG A 88 16.14 -5.42 -13.92
N VAL A 89 16.35 -4.17 -13.49
CA VAL A 89 15.49 -3.04 -13.90
C VAL A 89 15.57 -2.80 -15.41
N ARG A 90 16.77 -2.95 -16.01
CA ARG A 90 16.96 -2.83 -17.46
C ARG A 90 16.19 -3.88 -18.25
N GLU A 91 16.14 -5.13 -17.79
CA GLU A 91 15.36 -6.21 -18.43
C GLU A 91 13.86 -5.88 -18.55
N TYR A 92 13.32 -5.11 -17.60
CA TYR A 92 11.91 -4.70 -17.56
C TYR A 92 11.67 -3.34 -18.21
N THR A 93 12.75 -2.66 -18.62
CA THR A 93 12.67 -1.38 -19.33
C THR A 93 12.55 -1.63 -20.83
N PRO A 94 11.50 -1.14 -21.51
CA PRO A 94 11.35 -1.33 -22.95
C PRO A 94 12.59 -0.85 -23.72
N GLU A 95 13.06 -1.65 -24.69
CA GLU A 95 14.28 -1.34 -25.46
C GLU A 95 14.22 0.04 -26.12
N GLU A 96 13.04 0.44 -26.58
CA GLU A 96 12.79 1.74 -27.20
C GLU A 96 13.02 2.91 -26.21
N VAL A 97 12.74 2.71 -24.92
CA VAL A 97 13.04 3.69 -23.86
C VAL A 97 14.56 3.82 -23.69
N LEU A 98 15.28 2.70 -23.70
CA LEU A 98 16.74 2.67 -23.54
C LEU A 98 17.47 3.28 -24.74
N LYS A 99 16.99 3.02 -25.97
CA LYS A 99 17.57 3.57 -27.22
C LYS A 99 17.44 5.09 -27.30
N ARG A 100 16.26 5.61 -26.94
CA ARG A 100 15.93 7.04 -27.01
C ARG A 100 16.56 7.89 -25.89
N ALA A 101 17.24 7.25 -24.94
CA ALA A 101 17.93 7.90 -23.82
C ALA A 101 19.14 8.78 -24.24
N ALA A 102 19.61 8.64 -25.48
CA ALA A 102 20.74 9.39 -26.02
C ALA A 102 20.32 10.64 -26.82
N GLU A 103 19.02 10.85 -27.03
CA GLU A 103 18.51 11.96 -27.83
C GLU A 103 18.04 13.06 -26.87
N ASP A 104 18.89 14.06 -26.61
CA ASP A 104 18.59 15.20 -25.72
C ASP A 104 17.25 15.90 -26.09
N GLU A 105 16.89 15.87 -27.38
CA GLU A 105 15.65 16.43 -27.93
C GLU A 105 14.37 15.67 -27.49
N ILE A 106 14.51 14.39 -27.12
CA ILE A 106 13.39 13.57 -26.63
C ILE A 106 13.03 13.96 -25.21
N ILE A 107 14.00 14.31 -24.35
CA ILE A 107 13.76 14.71 -22.95
C ILE A 107 12.98 16.03 -22.85
N GLU A 108 13.23 17.00 -23.72
CA GLU A 108 12.44 18.24 -23.80
C GLU A 108 11.00 17.99 -24.31
N ARG A 109 10.85 17.22 -25.40
CA ARG A 109 9.52 16.85 -25.96
C ARG A 109 8.67 15.97 -25.03
N LEU A 110 9.30 15.41 -24.00
CA LEU A 110 8.73 14.51 -23.00
C LEU A 110 8.00 15.20 -21.82
N THR A 111 7.93 16.53 -21.82
CA THR A 111 7.25 17.34 -20.77
C THR A 111 5.96 18.01 -21.26
N GLN A 112 5.64 17.92 -22.56
CA GLN A 112 4.44 18.54 -23.13
C GLN A 112 3.19 17.66 -22.96
N PRO A 113 2.02 18.23 -22.63
CA PRO A 113 0.78 17.47 -22.48
C PRO A 113 0.33 16.84 -23.80
N THR A 114 -0.02 15.55 -23.78
CA THR A 114 -0.49 14.81 -24.95
C THR A 114 -1.93 15.22 -25.33
N GLY A 115 -2.10 15.83 -26.50
CA GLY A 115 -3.41 16.13 -27.12
C GLY A 115 -3.81 15.14 -28.22
N ARG A 116 -5.10 15.06 -28.57
CA ARG A 116 -5.56 14.28 -29.74
C ARG A 116 -5.04 14.92 -31.03
N GLY A 117 -4.40 14.13 -31.89
CA GLY A 117 -3.87 14.58 -33.19
C GLY A 117 -2.35 14.74 -33.27
N MET A 118 -1.60 14.30 -32.26
CA MET A 118 -0.14 14.34 -32.27
C MET A 118 0.47 13.37 -33.31
N PRO A 119 1.53 13.76 -34.03
CA PRO A 119 2.29 12.85 -34.90
C PRO A 119 2.88 11.66 -34.13
N GLU A 120 3.10 10.54 -34.82
CA GLU A 120 3.61 9.26 -34.29
C GLU A 120 4.88 9.43 -33.42
N SER A 121 5.70 10.43 -33.72
CA SER A 121 6.92 10.83 -33.00
C SER A 121 6.68 11.35 -31.58
N LEU A 122 5.44 11.71 -31.22
CA LEU A 122 5.02 12.20 -29.91
C LEU A 122 4.25 11.13 -29.10
N LYS A 123 4.26 9.86 -29.56
CA LYS A 123 3.89 8.67 -28.76
C LYS A 123 4.78 8.44 -27.53
N THR A 124 5.73 9.31 -27.27
CA THR A 124 6.67 9.28 -26.15
C THR A 124 5.98 9.35 -24.77
N GLY A 125 4.80 9.96 -24.66
CA GLY A 125 3.96 9.87 -23.47
C GLY A 125 3.48 8.43 -23.16
N ILE A 126 3.28 7.62 -24.20
CA ILE A 126 2.98 6.18 -24.07
C ILE A 126 4.18 5.44 -23.50
N LEU A 127 5.42 5.80 -23.92
CA LEU A 127 6.64 5.17 -23.42
C LEU A 127 6.90 5.45 -21.93
N LYS A 128 6.69 6.68 -21.44
CA LYS A 128 6.81 6.98 -20.01
C LYS A 128 5.73 6.29 -19.17
N ASN A 129 4.49 6.26 -19.67
CA ASN A 129 3.42 5.53 -19.01
C ASN A 129 3.71 4.03 -18.98
N ASP A 130 4.27 3.48 -20.05
CA ASP A 130 4.66 2.07 -20.11
C ASP A 130 5.81 1.78 -19.14
N PHE A 131 6.84 2.63 -19.12
CA PHE A 131 7.93 2.55 -18.14
C PHE A 131 7.40 2.54 -16.71
N VAL A 132 6.59 3.54 -16.35
CA VAL A 132 6.01 3.64 -15.01
C VAL A 132 5.13 2.45 -14.67
N ARG A 133 4.35 1.96 -15.63
CA ARG A 133 3.54 0.74 -15.46
C ARG A 133 4.42 -0.47 -15.15
N ARG A 134 5.49 -0.71 -15.93
CA ARG A 134 6.47 -1.77 -15.66
C ARG A 134 7.15 -1.60 -14.31
N PHE A 135 7.46 -0.36 -13.95
CA PHE A 135 8.03 -0.03 -12.65
C PHE A 135 7.08 -0.36 -11.49
N ASN A 136 5.79 -0.07 -11.66
CA ASN A 136 4.77 -0.45 -10.68
C ASN A 136 4.56 -1.98 -10.64
N GLU A 137 4.74 -2.69 -11.76
CA GLU A 137 4.75 -4.17 -11.78
C GLU A 137 5.92 -4.73 -10.95
N ILE A 138 7.11 -4.11 -11.04
CA ILE A 138 8.27 -4.49 -10.21
C ILE A 138 7.95 -4.37 -8.72
N LEU A 139 7.23 -3.32 -8.30
CA LEU A 139 6.86 -3.15 -6.89
C LEU A 139 6.07 -4.33 -6.33
N ASP A 140 5.26 -4.98 -7.15
CA ASP A 140 4.40 -6.10 -6.75
C ASP A 140 5.00 -7.49 -7.06
N ASP A 141 6.09 -7.56 -7.80
CA ASP A 141 6.73 -8.83 -8.17
C ASP A 141 7.67 -9.30 -7.05
N ARG A 142 7.16 -10.14 -6.15
CA ARG A 142 7.89 -10.67 -4.97
C ARG A 142 9.21 -11.36 -5.29
N ASP A 143 9.37 -11.89 -6.50
CA ASP A 143 10.55 -12.63 -6.93
C ASP A 143 11.48 -11.79 -7.81
N PHE A 144 11.19 -10.50 -7.97
CA PHE A 144 11.97 -9.61 -8.84
C PHE A 144 13.44 -9.49 -8.41
N TYR A 145 13.66 -9.24 -7.11
CA TYR A 145 14.97 -9.14 -6.50
C TYR A 145 15.24 -10.34 -5.58
N ASP A 146 16.43 -10.91 -5.73
CA ASP A 146 16.96 -11.94 -4.83
C ASP A 146 18.02 -11.38 -3.87
N GLU A 147 18.51 -12.21 -2.95
CA GLU A 147 19.55 -11.81 -1.99
C GLU A 147 20.83 -11.30 -2.66
N LYS A 148 21.20 -11.86 -3.81
CA LYS A 148 22.40 -11.43 -4.55
C LYS A 148 22.21 -10.04 -5.13
N THR A 149 20.99 -9.71 -5.52
CA THR A 149 20.66 -8.43 -6.13
C THR A 149 20.92 -7.26 -5.18
N PHE A 150 20.80 -7.47 -3.86
CA PHE A 150 20.99 -6.42 -2.86
C PHE A 150 22.46 -6.15 -2.49
N LYS A 151 23.40 -7.04 -2.86
CA LYS A 151 24.77 -7.05 -2.31
C LYS A 151 25.52 -5.73 -2.50
N ASP A 152 25.32 -5.08 -3.64
CA ASP A 152 26.02 -3.85 -4.02
C ASP A 152 25.11 -2.61 -3.96
N VAL A 153 23.93 -2.73 -3.35
CA VAL A 153 22.97 -1.62 -3.21
C VAL A 153 23.08 -1.03 -1.80
N ALA A 154 23.36 0.27 -1.72
CA ALA A 154 23.39 1.00 -0.46
C ALA A 154 21.96 1.26 0.05
N LEU A 155 21.37 0.26 0.70
CA LEU A 155 20.02 0.33 1.27
C LEU A 155 20.00 1.13 2.58
N ASP A 156 18.91 1.87 2.81
CA ASP A 156 18.60 2.42 4.12
C ASP A 156 18.25 1.30 5.14
N ASP A 157 18.23 1.63 6.43
CA ASP A 157 18.00 0.66 7.50
C ASP A 157 16.66 -0.09 7.35
N GLY A 158 15.62 0.61 6.91
CA GLY A 158 14.29 0.03 6.69
C GLY A 158 14.29 -0.99 5.56
N SER A 159 14.88 -0.64 4.42
CA SER A 159 15.01 -1.51 3.25
C SER A 159 15.95 -2.68 3.54
N ALA A 160 17.05 -2.45 4.26
CA ALA A 160 17.95 -3.51 4.69
C ALA A 160 17.25 -4.52 5.63
N TYR A 161 16.38 -4.04 6.53
CA TYR A 161 15.55 -4.91 7.36
C TYR A 161 14.57 -5.73 6.50
N LEU A 162 13.84 -5.09 5.58
CA LEU A 162 12.91 -5.78 4.69
C LEU A 162 13.63 -6.81 3.80
N ALA A 163 14.84 -6.51 3.31
CA ALA A 163 15.66 -7.45 2.57
C ALA A 163 15.93 -8.74 3.37
N LYS A 164 16.30 -8.59 4.66
CA LYS A 164 16.55 -9.72 5.60
C LYS A 164 15.33 -10.59 5.88
N LEU A 165 14.11 -10.04 5.79
CA LEU A 165 12.88 -10.85 5.93
C LEU A 165 12.72 -11.87 4.80
N GLY A 166 13.36 -11.64 3.64
CA GLY A 166 13.35 -12.57 2.51
C GLY A 166 11.94 -12.97 2.09
N LYS A 167 11.70 -14.28 1.99
CA LYS A 167 10.38 -14.83 1.63
C LYS A 167 9.29 -14.61 2.69
N THR A 168 9.59 -14.12 3.88
CA THR A 168 8.54 -13.87 4.88
C THR A 168 7.86 -12.51 4.73
N ARG A 169 8.36 -11.67 3.80
CA ARG A 169 7.77 -10.38 3.49
C ARG A 169 6.33 -10.52 3.03
N THR A 170 5.49 -9.58 3.45
CA THR A 170 4.18 -9.34 2.85
C THR A 170 4.29 -8.59 1.52
N MET A 171 3.18 -8.43 0.79
CA MET A 171 3.13 -7.68 -0.46
C MET A 171 3.42 -6.20 -0.25
N HIS A 172 2.89 -5.60 0.82
CA HIS A 172 3.19 -4.23 1.19
C HIS A 172 4.68 -4.04 1.49
N GLN A 173 5.27 -4.96 2.28
CA GLN A 173 6.69 -4.95 2.62
C GLN A 173 7.57 -5.14 1.38
N THR A 174 7.17 -6.01 0.46
CA THR A 174 7.83 -6.20 -0.84
C THR A 174 7.84 -4.91 -1.64
N ALA A 175 6.69 -4.26 -1.80
CA ALA A 175 6.59 -3.00 -2.53
C ALA A 175 7.43 -1.88 -1.89
N ARG A 176 7.47 -1.80 -0.55
CA ARG A 176 8.33 -0.85 0.16
C ARG A 176 9.82 -1.12 -0.08
N LEU A 177 10.24 -2.39 0.00
CA LEU A 177 11.62 -2.78 -0.29
C LEU A 177 12.00 -2.41 -1.71
N HIS A 178 11.16 -2.73 -2.69
CA HIS A 178 11.46 -2.49 -4.10
C HIS A 178 11.54 -0.99 -4.39
N TRP A 179 10.66 -0.17 -3.79
CA TRP A 179 10.78 1.28 -3.85
C TRP A 179 12.10 1.77 -3.24
N GLY A 180 12.47 1.26 -2.07
CA GLY A 180 13.73 1.61 -1.39
C GLY A 180 14.97 1.25 -2.22
N VAL A 181 14.99 0.06 -2.84
CA VAL A 181 16.05 -0.37 -3.77
C VAL A 181 16.11 0.58 -4.95
N MET A 182 14.97 0.88 -5.58
CA MET A 182 14.95 1.77 -6.74
C MET A 182 15.36 3.21 -6.39
N LYS A 183 15.01 3.69 -5.19
CA LYS A 183 15.50 4.95 -4.65
C LYS A 183 17.01 4.92 -4.45
N ALA A 184 17.56 3.84 -3.92
CA ALA A 184 19.01 3.69 -3.73
C ALA A 184 19.77 3.63 -5.06
N LEU A 185 19.21 2.97 -6.08
CA LEU A 185 19.79 2.89 -7.42
C LEU A 185 19.71 4.23 -8.17
N PHE A 186 18.64 4.98 -7.98
CA PHE A 186 18.33 6.20 -8.74
C PHE A 186 17.95 7.37 -7.81
N PRO A 187 18.84 7.82 -6.92
CA PRO A 187 18.51 8.71 -5.81
C PRO A 187 18.00 10.09 -6.25
N ASP A 188 18.45 10.56 -7.41
CA ASP A 188 18.08 11.86 -7.96
C ASP A 188 16.81 11.82 -8.82
N SER A 189 16.42 10.63 -9.29
CA SER A 189 15.30 10.46 -10.21
C SER A 189 14.04 9.92 -9.52
N ILE A 190 14.21 9.02 -8.55
CA ILE A 190 13.10 8.40 -7.83
C ILE A 190 12.84 9.17 -6.53
N PRO A 191 11.60 9.58 -6.26
CA PRO A 191 11.27 10.28 -5.03
C PRO A 191 11.33 9.34 -3.83
N ASP A 192 11.44 9.92 -2.64
CA ASP A 192 11.40 9.16 -1.41
C ASP A 192 10.03 8.48 -1.26
N ILE A 193 10.00 7.34 -0.58
CA ILE A 193 8.75 6.62 -0.37
C ILE A 193 7.79 7.50 0.47
N PRO A 194 6.57 7.77 -0.01
CA PRO A 194 5.64 8.58 0.77
C PRO A 194 5.26 7.92 2.10
N ALA A 195 5.03 8.73 3.12
CA ALA A 195 4.74 8.25 4.47
C ALA A 195 3.45 7.40 4.53
N ASP A 196 2.51 7.67 3.64
CA ASP A 196 1.24 6.96 3.48
C ASP A 196 1.24 5.98 2.31
N PHE A 197 2.42 5.53 1.85
CA PHE A 197 2.55 4.57 0.76
C PHE A 197 1.59 3.39 0.94
N ARG A 198 0.65 3.23 0.01
CA ARG A 198 -0.43 2.21 0.01
C ARG A 198 -1.19 2.08 1.34
N THR A 199 -1.22 3.13 2.15
CA THR A 199 -1.86 3.13 3.47
C THR A 199 -3.25 3.75 3.40
N ILE A 200 -4.26 3.03 3.88
CA ILE A 200 -5.62 3.54 4.02
C ILE A 200 -5.91 3.73 5.51
N ARG A 201 -6.15 4.99 5.90
CA ARG A 201 -6.46 5.33 7.29
C ARG A 201 -7.95 5.22 7.56
N VAL A 202 -8.30 4.47 8.60
CA VAL A 202 -9.67 4.31 9.09
C VAL A 202 -9.72 4.77 10.53
N GLN A 203 -10.73 5.56 10.86
CA GLN A 203 -10.98 6.02 12.21
C GLN A 203 -12.34 5.55 12.68
N VAL A 204 -12.34 4.80 13.78
CA VAL A 204 -13.55 4.28 14.43
C VAL A 204 -13.92 5.21 15.57
N ARG A 205 -15.14 5.78 15.52
CA ARG A 205 -15.68 6.69 16.54
C ARG A 205 -17.03 6.23 17.10
N ASP A 206 -17.33 4.95 16.97
CA ASP A 206 -18.60 4.40 17.48
C ASP A 206 -18.47 4.07 18.97
N GLU A 207 -19.49 4.38 19.78
CA GLU A 207 -19.53 4.04 21.21
C GLU A 207 -19.88 2.56 21.43
N LYS A 208 -20.36 1.88 20.38
CA LYS A 208 -20.67 0.46 20.40
C LYS A 208 -19.49 -0.38 19.93
N GLU A 209 -19.58 -1.68 20.24
CA GLU A 209 -18.70 -2.69 19.66
C GLU A 209 -18.93 -2.78 18.16
N VAL A 210 -17.85 -2.79 17.37
CA VAL A 210 -17.89 -2.80 15.90
C VAL A 210 -17.16 -4.01 15.35
N VAL A 211 -17.81 -4.72 14.42
CA VAL A 211 -17.12 -5.56 13.44
C VAL A 211 -16.86 -4.72 12.19
N LEU A 212 -15.58 -4.58 11.87
CA LEU A 212 -15.09 -3.73 10.78
C LEU A 212 -14.88 -4.56 9.51
N VAL A 213 -15.56 -4.22 8.43
CA VAL A 213 -15.40 -4.85 7.12
C VAL A 213 -14.64 -3.93 6.20
N LEU A 214 -13.39 -4.28 5.90
CA LEU A 214 -12.51 -3.46 5.08
C LEU A 214 -12.36 -4.11 3.71
N SER A 215 -12.52 -3.30 2.66
CA SER A 215 -12.37 -3.80 1.30
C SER A 215 -11.66 -2.84 0.37
N CYS A 216 -10.75 -3.38 -0.42
CA CYS A 216 -9.98 -2.63 -1.40
C CYS A 216 -9.79 -3.44 -2.69
N THR A 217 -9.79 -2.75 -3.84
CA THR A 217 -9.49 -3.36 -5.14
C THR A 217 -7.99 -3.46 -5.47
N THR A 218 -7.14 -2.82 -4.68
CA THR A 218 -5.68 -2.82 -4.85
C THR A 218 -4.97 -3.27 -3.57
N PRO A 219 -3.69 -3.71 -3.64
CA PRO A 219 -2.94 -4.02 -2.44
C PRO A 219 -2.85 -2.80 -1.53
N CYS A 220 -3.20 -2.96 -0.25
CA CYS A 220 -3.16 -1.85 0.70
C CYS A 220 -2.89 -2.32 2.13
N PHE A 221 -2.48 -1.34 2.93
CA PHE A 221 -2.25 -1.45 4.35
C PHE A 221 -3.28 -0.61 5.10
N TRP A 222 -4.15 -1.26 5.85
CA TRP A 222 -5.15 -0.61 6.67
C TRP A 222 -4.52 -0.14 7.97
N ASN A 223 -4.60 1.17 8.21
CA ASN A 223 -4.23 1.77 9.48
C ASN A 223 -5.51 2.19 10.22
N VAL A 224 -5.91 1.36 11.18
CA VAL A 224 -7.12 1.59 11.99
C VAL A 224 -6.76 2.32 13.28
N ASP A 225 -7.34 3.51 13.46
CA ASP A 225 -7.31 4.34 14.68
C ASP A 225 -8.66 4.18 15.40
N VAL A 226 -8.65 3.63 16.61
CA VAL A 226 -9.84 3.45 17.45
C VAL A 226 -9.87 4.54 18.49
N LYS A 227 -10.88 5.43 18.43
CA LYS A 227 -10.97 6.53 19.39
C LYS A 227 -11.32 6.04 20.80
N PRO A 228 -10.95 6.80 21.85
CA PRO A 228 -11.36 6.48 23.22
C PRO A 228 -12.87 6.26 23.31
N GLY A 229 -13.28 5.17 23.97
CA GLY A 229 -14.68 4.77 24.09
C GLY A 229 -15.19 3.89 22.94
N SER A 230 -14.45 3.78 21.83
CA SER A 230 -14.76 2.85 20.75
C SER A 230 -14.10 1.50 20.94
N LYS A 231 -14.72 0.44 20.38
CA LYS A 231 -14.17 -0.91 20.43
C LYS A 231 -14.39 -1.65 19.12
N VAL A 232 -13.30 -2.08 18.49
CA VAL A 232 -13.34 -3.03 17.37
C VAL A 232 -13.25 -4.43 17.93
N THR A 233 -14.27 -5.25 17.70
CA THR A 233 -14.35 -6.63 18.21
C THR A 233 -14.11 -7.68 17.14
N GLY A 234 -13.96 -7.27 15.89
CA GLY A 234 -13.57 -8.15 14.79
C GLY A 234 -13.26 -7.35 13.53
N VAL A 235 -12.43 -7.92 12.66
CA VAL A 235 -12.08 -7.34 11.36
C VAL A 235 -12.26 -8.40 10.27
N ILE A 236 -12.89 -8.01 9.17
CA ILE A 236 -12.97 -8.81 7.95
C ILE A 236 -12.24 -8.06 6.84
N LEU A 237 -11.21 -8.66 6.26
CA LEU A 237 -10.46 -8.11 5.13
C LEU A 237 -10.94 -8.76 3.83
N CYS A 238 -11.67 -8.03 2.98
CA CYS A 238 -12.32 -8.54 1.76
C CYS A 238 -11.82 -7.83 0.51
N GLY A 239 -11.65 -8.48 -0.64
CA GLY A 239 -11.33 -7.75 -1.89
C GLY A 239 -10.55 -8.58 -2.90
N CYS A 240 -10.20 -8.01 -4.05
CA CYS A 240 -9.50 -8.77 -5.10
C CYS A 240 -7.98 -8.81 -4.93
N ARG A 241 -7.39 -8.11 -3.95
CA ARG A 241 -5.93 -8.03 -3.78
C ARG A 241 -5.54 -8.20 -2.32
N ALA A 242 -4.25 -8.45 -2.10
CA ALA A 242 -3.68 -8.65 -0.77
C ALA A 242 -3.96 -7.43 0.11
N GLN A 243 -4.49 -7.66 1.30
CA GLN A 243 -4.79 -6.61 2.26
C GLN A 243 -4.12 -6.91 3.56
N GLU A 244 -3.53 -5.89 4.14
CA GLU A 244 -2.75 -6.00 5.36
C GLU A 244 -3.27 -5.00 6.38
N ILE A 245 -3.08 -5.32 7.64
CA ILE A 245 -3.36 -4.43 8.76
C ILE A 245 -2.19 -4.56 9.73
N ASP A 246 -1.76 -3.44 10.30
CA ASP A 246 -0.73 -3.50 11.34
C ASP A 246 -1.27 -4.31 12.52
N LEU A 247 -0.50 -5.26 13.05
CA LEU A 247 -0.87 -6.04 14.23
C LEU A 247 0.06 -5.79 15.41
N PHE A 248 1.15 -5.05 15.22
CA PHE A 248 2.13 -4.83 16.29
C PHE A 248 1.71 -3.66 17.16
N GLU A 249 1.36 -2.54 16.53
CA GLU A 249 1.02 -1.29 17.22
C GLU A 249 -0.45 -0.90 17.07
N ASN A 250 -1.23 -1.68 16.32
CA ASN A 250 -2.62 -1.32 16.05
C ASN A 250 -3.55 -1.61 17.23
N PRO A 251 -4.48 -0.68 17.56
CA PRO A 251 -5.54 -0.90 18.53
C PRO A 251 -6.42 -2.14 18.28
N VAL A 252 -6.43 -2.70 17.07
CA VAL A 252 -7.27 -3.87 16.73
C VAL A 252 -6.53 -5.21 16.78
N LYS A 253 -5.27 -5.25 17.24
CA LYS A 253 -4.43 -6.47 17.23
C LYS A 253 -5.01 -7.66 18.00
N ASP A 254 -5.84 -7.39 19.02
CA ASP A 254 -6.48 -8.41 19.85
C ASP A 254 -7.83 -8.87 19.28
N ALA A 255 -8.33 -8.23 18.21
CA ALA A 255 -9.57 -8.61 17.57
C ALA A 255 -9.36 -9.82 16.64
N PRO A 256 -10.34 -10.73 16.50
CA PRO A 256 -10.34 -11.74 15.47
C PRO A 256 -10.32 -11.10 14.07
N ILE A 257 -9.41 -11.57 13.21
CA ILE A 257 -9.24 -11.08 11.84
C ILE A 257 -9.46 -12.24 10.89
N VAL A 258 -10.43 -12.07 9.99
CA VAL A 258 -10.74 -13.07 8.97
C VAL A 258 -10.42 -12.50 7.60
N TYR A 259 -9.57 -13.23 6.87
CA TYR A 259 -9.19 -12.90 5.50
C TYR A 259 -10.18 -13.54 4.53
N ARG A 260 -10.80 -12.69 3.72
CA ARG A 260 -11.72 -13.02 2.63
C ARG A 260 -11.31 -12.33 1.32
N ALA A 261 -10.07 -11.88 1.25
CA ALA A 261 -9.48 -11.35 0.03
C ALA A 261 -9.07 -12.48 -0.91
N ALA A 262 -9.02 -12.21 -2.21
CA ALA A 262 -8.60 -13.19 -3.23
C ALA A 262 -7.10 -13.54 -3.13
N TYR A 263 -6.32 -12.77 -2.37
CA TYR A 263 -4.90 -13.00 -2.14
C TYR A 263 -4.59 -12.85 -0.65
N ALA A 264 -3.74 -13.73 -0.13
CA ALA A 264 -3.16 -13.61 1.19
C ALA A 264 -2.19 -12.42 1.25
N THR A 265 -1.75 -12.05 2.46
CA THR A 265 -0.80 -10.95 2.69
C THR A 265 0.54 -11.15 1.99
N ASP A 266 0.92 -12.39 1.70
CA ASP A 266 2.16 -12.73 0.99
C ASP A 266 1.99 -12.78 -0.54
N GLY A 267 0.78 -12.49 -1.05
CA GLY A 267 0.48 -12.52 -2.49
C GLY A 267 0.05 -13.89 -3.02
N THR A 268 -0.05 -14.91 -2.17
CA THR A 268 -0.59 -16.21 -2.57
C THR A 268 -2.06 -16.08 -2.92
N ARG A 269 -2.46 -16.53 -4.12
CA ARG A 269 -3.86 -16.56 -4.53
C ARG A 269 -4.64 -17.55 -3.66
N LEU A 270 -5.69 -17.05 -3.01
CA LEU A 270 -6.60 -17.86 -2.21
C LEU A 270 -7.68 -18.49 -3.11
N PRO A 271 -8.30 -19.61 -2.70
CA PRO A 271 -9.36 -20.27 -3.47
C PRO A 271 -10.47 -19.30 -3.92
N SER A 272 -11.08 -19.60 -5.09
CA SER A 272 -11.99 -18.71 -5.84
C SER A 272 -13.23 -18.23 -5.09
N GLU A 273 -13.53 -18.82 -3.94
CA GLU A 273 -14.62 -18.44 -3.05
C GLU A 273 -14.40 -17.04 -2.44
N CYS A 274 -13.17 -16.51 -2.47
CA CYS A 274 -12.77 -15.18 -1.98
C CYS A 274 -12.75 -14.07 -3.08
N LEU A 275 -13.37 -14.30 -4.25
CA LEU A 275 -13.46 -13.30 -5.32
C LEU A 275 -14.56 -12.26 -5.04
N ASP A 276 -14.37 -11.47 -3.98
CA ASP A 276 -15.26 -10.37 -3.57
C ASP A 276 -14.75 -9.00 -4.04
N GLY A 277 -13.78 -8.98 -4.96
CA GLY A 277 -13.32 -7.73 -5.55
C GLY A 277 -14.23 -7.26 -6.67
N TYR A 278 -14.55 -5.97 -6.64
CA TYR A 278 -15.26 -5.23 -7.68
C TYR A 278 -14.51 -5.37 -9.02
N GLU A 279 -14.72 -6.47 -9.73
CA GLU A 279 -14.16 -6.64 -11.07
C GLU A 279 -14.82 -5.58 -11.95
N THR A 280 -13.99 -4.80 -12.62
CA THR A 280 -14.33 -3.70 -13.54
C THR A 280 -14.94 -4.21 -14.83
N SER A 281 -15.74 -5.27 -14.76
CA SER A 281 -16.47 -5.72 -15.91
C SER A 281 -17.44 -4.61 -16.32
N GLU A 282 -17.32 -4.18 -17.58
CA GLU A 282 -18.30 -3.31 -18.22
C GLU A 282 -19.69 -3.97 -18.29
N ASP A 283 -19.78 -5.29 -18.04
CA ASP A 283 -21.01 -6.05 -17.89
C ASP A 283 -21.68 -5.77 -16.53
N PRO A 284 -22.85 -5.10 -16.52
CA PRO A 284 -23.60 -4.80 -15.30
C PRO A 284 -23.96 -6.06 -14.51
N THR A 285 -24.21 -7.20 -15.18
CA THR A 285 -24.61 -8.45 -14.53
C THR A 285 -23.48 -9.06 -13.71
N ARG A 286 -22.21 -8.80 -14.06
CA ARG A 286 -21.06 -9.22 -13.27
C ARG A 286 -20.86 -8.34 -12.03
N LYS A 287 -21.14 -7.04 -12.12
CA LYS A 287 -21.06 -6.11 -10.97
C LYS A 287 -22.04 -6.48 -9.85
N PHE A 288 -23.28 -6.85 -10.20
CA PHE A 288 -24.28 -7.29 -9.21
C PHE A 288 -23.84 -8.57 -8.48
N LYS A 289 -23.29 -9.55 -9.20
CA LYS A 289 -22.82 -10.82 -8.62
C LYS A 289 -21.67 -10.65 -7.63
N VAL A 290 -20.77 -9.69 -7.85
CA VAL A 290 -19.66 -9.42 -6.92
C VAL A 290 -20.19 -8.88 -5.58
N ARG A 291 -21.15 -7.96 -5.62
CA ARG A 291 -21.74 -7.40 -4.41
C ARG A 291 -22.48 -8.47 -3.60
N GLU A 292 -23.27 -9.30 -4.26
CA GLU A 292 -24.01 -10.39 -3.59
C GLU A 292 -23.06 -11.39 -2.92
N ARG A 293 -21.94 -11.73 -3.58
CA ARG A 293 -20.91 -12.61 -3.00
C ARG A 293 -20.23 -11.98 -1.79
N PHE A 294 -19.88 -10.70 -1.88
CA PHE A 294 -19.33 -9.95 -0.75
C PHE A 294 -20.29 -9.94 0.44
N GLU A 295 -21.56 -9.58 0.22
CA GLU A 295 -22.58 -9.53 1.29
C GLU A 295 -22.88 -10.94 1.84
N ALA A 296 -22.91 -11.97 1.00
CA ALA A 296 -23.09 -13.35 1.41
C ALA A 296 -21.92 -13.86 2.25
N GLY A 297 -20.68 -13.57 1.85
CA GLY A 297 -19.48 -13.95 2.60
C GLY A 297 -19.39 -13.27 3.96
N VAL A 298 -19.80 -12.00 4.05
CA VAL A 298 -19.92 -11.30 5.35
C VAL A 298 -21.03 -11.90 6.19
N LYS A 299 -22.19 -12.23 5.58
CA LYS A 299 -23.30 -12.87 6.28
C LYS A 299 -22.93 -14.24 6.82
N GLU A 300 -22.16 -15.04 6.09
CA GLU A 300 -21.66 -16.34 6.55
C GLU A 300 -20.80 -16.21 7.82
N LEU A 301 -19.97 -15.16 7.88
CA LEU A 301 -19.06 -14.92 9.01
C LEU A 301 -19.73 -14.28 10.23
N THR A 302 -20.84 -13.58 10.03
CA THR A 302 -21.42 -12.69 11.06
C THR A 302 -22.88 -13.00 11.40
N GLU A 303 -23.55 -13.85 10.62
CA GLU A 303 -25.02 -14.03 10.58
C GLU A 303 -25.80 -12.73 10.31
N LYS A 304 -25.11 -11.64 9.91
CA LYS A 304 -25.67 -10.32 9.64
C LYS A 304 -25.49 -9.94 8.18
N SER A 305 -26.55 -9.45 7.56
CA SER A 305 -26.51 -8.89 6.19
C SER A 305 -26.65 -7.37 6.15
N GLU A 306 -27.07 -6.76 7.26
CA GLU A 306 -27.33 -5.32 7.34
C GLU A 306 -26.12 -4.58 7.91
N PHE A 307 -25.50 -3.77 7.07
CA PHE A 307 -24.49 -2.81 7.49
C PHE A 307 -25.18 -1.60 8.13
N VAL A 308 -24.75 -1.21 9.33
CA VAL A 308 -25.12 0.09 9.91
C VAL A 308 -24.59 1.23 9.04
N SER A 309 -23.39 1.05 8.50
CA SER A 309 -22.85 1.93 7.47
C SER A 309 -21.93 1.17 6.54
N MET A 310 -22.06 1.38 5.23
CA MET A 310 -21.11 0.93 4.22
C MET A 310 -20.68 2.12 3.37
N ARG A 311 -19.48 2.65 3.62
CA ARG A 311 -18.92 3.73 2.79
C ARG A 311 -18.29 3.14 1.54
N ARG A 312 -18.59 3.74 0.39
CA ARG A 312 -18.02 3.38 -0.91
C ARG A 312 -17.43 4.64 -1.52
N GLU A 313 -16.12 4.64 -1.72
CA GLU A 313 -15.43 5.80 -2.27
C GLU A 313 -14.48 5.39 -3.39
N TYR A 314 -14.45 6.22 -4.44
CA TYR A 314 -13.48 6.17 -5.52
C TYR A 314 -12.31 7.06 -5.09
N ALA A 315 -11.18 6.45 -4.72
CA ALA A 315 -10.03 7.09 -4.09
C ALA A 315 -10.33 7.85 -2.76
N PRO A 316 -9.49 7.72 -1.72
CA PRO A 316 -9.57 8.61 -0.56
C PRO A 316 -9.32 10.05 -1.00
N LYS A 317 -10.27 10.94 -0.69
CA LYS A 317 -9.93 12.36 -0.54
C LYS A 317 -8.97 12.43 0.65
N SER A 318 -7.83 13.10 0.50
CA SER A 318 -6.79 13.24 1.55
C SER A 318 -7.41 13.34 2.96
N GLY A 319 -7.27 12.28 3.76
CA GLY A 319 -7.96 12.17 5.05
C GLY A 319 -8.22 10.72 5.47
N ALA A 320 -8.57 10.52 6.75
CA ALA A 320 -8.97 9.21 7.27
C ALA A 320 -10.48 8.98 7.04
N TYR A 321 -10.85 7.78 6.62
CA TYR A 321 -12.25 7.35 6.58
C TYR A 321 -12.80 7.29 7.98
N THR A 322 -13.88 8.01 8.26
CA THR A 322 -14.49 8.00 9.60
C THR A 322 -15.74 7.14 9.60
N ILE A 323 -15.80 6.17 10.51
CA ILE A 323 -17.04 5.47 10.88
C ILE A 323 -17.72 6.33 11.95
N PRO A 324 -18.81 7.03 11.61
CA PRO A 324 -19.52 7.87 12.57
C PRO A 324 -20.42 7.01 13.46
N PRO A 325 -20.76 7.48 14.67
CA PRO A 325 -21.81 6.87 15.45
C PRO A 325 -23.14 6.89 14.68
N LYS A 326 -23.97 5.86 14.86
CA LYS A 326 -25.31 5.81 14.28
C LYS A 326 -26.12 7.04 14.70
N LYS A 327 -26.65 7.80 13.73
CA LYS A 327 -27.59 8.91 14.02
C LYS A 327 -28.85 8.30 14.65
N LYS A 328 -29.18 8.73 15.87
CA LYS A 328 -30.39 8.33 16.60
C LYS A 328 -31.65 8.86 15.92
#